data_AF-A0A7S4SMJ7-F1
#
_entry.id   AF-A0A7S4SMJ7-F1
#
_cell.length_a   1.000
_cell.length_b   1.000
_cell.length_c   1.000
_cell.angle_alpha   90.00
_cell.angle_beta   90.00
_cell.angle_gamma   90.00
#
_symmetry.space_group_name_H-M   'P 1'
#
loop_
_entity.id
_entity.type
_entity.pdbx_description
1 polymer ?
#
loop_
_entity_poly.entity_id
_entity_poly.type
_entity_poly.pdbx_seq_one_letter_code
_entity_poly.pdbx_strand_id
1 'polypeptide(L)'
;EASTEEDKKDDEETPWQKFYKEFAKNLKMGCYEDDSNRSKISKLLRFATTKSDGKEISLDQYLDNMKDNQESIYYMAGESKEVLEKSPSLQIFQKKGIEVLTLTDHLDESCIQKLADYEGKKFVSIQKADIKLEETEEEN
;
A
#
# COMPACT_ATOMS: atom_id res chain seq x y z
N GLU A 1 33.74 20.23 -26.38
CA GLU A 1 32.29 20.23 -26.12
C GLU A 1 31.93 18.85 -25.60
N ALA A 2 31.73 18.72 -24.29
CA ALA A 2 31.27 17.49 -23.66
C ALA A 2 30.05 17.89 -22.84
N SER A 3 28.92 17.95 -23.53
CA SER A 3 27.63 18.32 -22.97
C SER A 3 26.78 17.06 -22.92
N THR A 4 26.42 16.66 -21.70
CA THR A 4 25.15 16.01 -21.33
C THR A 4 24.80 14.68 -22.02
N GLU A 5 25.33 13.58 -21.46
CA GLU A 5 24.70 12.25 -21.47
C GLU A 5 24.10 11.93 -20.07
N GLU A 6 23.37 12.88 -19.49
CA GLU A 6 22.50 12.65 -18.33
C GLU A 6 21.22 13.42 -18.65
N ASP A 7 20.20 12.77 -19.22
CA ASP A 7 18.77 13.20 -19.17
C ASP A 7 17.80 12.45 -20.10
N LYS A 8 18.01 11.15 -20.41
CA LYS A 8 16.94 10.34 -21.06
C LYS A 8 16.96 8.88 -20.61
N LYS A 9 16.46 8.58 -19.42
CA LYS A 9 16.23 7.18 -18.99
C LYS A 9 15.05 6.97 -18.04
N ASP A 10 14.08 7.89 -17.99
CA ASP A 10 12.97 7.80 -17.03
C ASP A 10 11.60 7.42 -17.62
N ASP A 11 11.48 7.24 -18.94
CA ASP A 11 10.17 6.98 -19.59
C ASP A 11 9.97 5.55 -20.12
N GLU A 12 10.95 4.64 -19.98
CA GLU A 12 10.76 3.26 -20.43
C GLU A 12 10.22 2.38 -19.30
N GLU A 13 8.94 2.00 -19.38
CA GLU A 13 8.33 1.02 -18.47
C GLU A 13 9.21 -0.24 -18.39
N THR A 14 9.72 -0.53 -17.19
CA THR A 14 10.53 -1.70 -16.92
C THR A 14 9.76 -2.99 -17.24
N PRO A 15 10.44 -4.11 -17.56
CA PRO A 15 9.78 -5.40 -17.76
C PRO A 15 8.89 -5.82 -16.57
N TRP A 16 9.28 -5.46 -15.35
CA TRP A 16 8.48 -5.69 -14.16
C TRP A 16 7.18 -4.87 -14.15
N GLN A 17 7.24 -3.57 -14.47
CA GLN A 17 6.05 -2.72 -14.55
C GLN A 17 5.06 -3.23 -15.61
N LYS A 18 5.57 -3.66 -16.77
CA LYS A 18 4.74 -4.28 -17.82
C LYS A 18 4.09 -5.57 -17.34
N PHE A 19 4.87 -6.46 -16.72
CA PHE A 19 4.33 -7.69 -16.13
C PHE A 19 3.24 -7.39 -15.08
N TYR A 20 3.51 -6.47 -14.16
CA TYR A 20 2.57 -6.18 -13.08
C TYR A 20 1.28 -5.56 -13.62
N LYS A 21 1.38 -4.62 -14.57
CA LYS A 21 0.21 -4.00 -15.23
C LYS A 21 -0.70 -5.04 -15.90
N GLU A 22 -0.13 -6.04 -16.55
CA GLU A 22 -0.90 -7.10 -17.23
C GLU A 22 -1.44 -8.16 -16.25
N PHE A 23 -0.67 -8.52 -15.21
CA PHE A 23 -0.95 -9.68 -14.37
C PHE A 23 -1.34 -9.35 -12.91
N ALA A 24 -1.46 -8.08 -12.52
CA ALA A 24 -1.81 -7.69 -11.15
C ALA A 24 -3.09 -8.36 -10.64
N LYS A 25 -4.12 -8.47 -11.49
CA LYS A 25 -5.38 -9.13 -11.14
C LYS A 25 -5.19 -10.62 -10.84
N ASN A 26 -4.37 -11.30 -11.63
CA ASN A 26 -4.03 -12.71 -11.41
C ASN A 26 -3.25 -12.89 -10.09
N LEU A 27 -2.34 -11.97 -9.77
CA LEU A 27 -1.62 -11.98 -8.49
C LEU A 27 -2.57 -11.78 -7.30
N LYS A 28 -3.49 -10.82 -7.38
CA LYS A 28 -4.51 -10.57 -6.34
C LYS A 28 -5.44 -11.77 -6.16
N MET A 29 -5.85 -12.42 -7.25
CA MET A 29 -6.65 -13.64 -7.21
C MET A 29 -5.86 -14.82 -6.62
N GLY A 30 -4.60 -14.99 -7.00
CA GLY A 30 -3.72 -16.00 -6.41
C GLY A 30 -3.48 -15.77 -4.91
N CYS A 31 -3.35 -14.51 -4.48
CA CYS A 31 -3.32 -14.14 -3.07
C CYS A 31 -4.60 -14.62 -2.34
N TYR A 32 -5.76 -14.51 -2.96
CA TYR A 32 -7.02 -14.94 -2.37
C TYR A 32 -7.16 -16.48 -2.33
N GLU A 33 -6.82 -17.18 -3.42
CA GLU A 33 -7.14 -18.61 -3.61
C GLU A 33 -6.02 -19.58 -3.20
N ASP A 34 -4.75 -19.22 -3.36
CA ASP A 34 -3.60 -20.12 -3.15
C ASP A 34 -2.97 -19.91 -1.77
N ASP A 35 -3.51 -20.61 -0.77
CA ASP A 35 -2.99 -20.61 0.60
C ASP A 35 -1.48 -20.97 0.67
N SER A 36 -1.01 -21.88 -0.20
CA SER A 36 0.36 -22.41 -0.13
C SER A 36 1.41 -21.42 -0.63
N ASN A 37 1.06 -20.59 -1.62
CA ASN A 37 1.96 -19.60 -2.20
C ASN A 37 1.66 -18.16 -1.78
N ARG A 38 0.60 -17.92 -0.99
CA ARG A 38 0.17 -16.58 -0.57
C ARG A 38 1.30 -15.69 -0.07
N SER A 39 2.16 -16.20 0.80
CA SER A 39 3.29 -15.42 1.36
C SER A 39 4.31 -15.00 0.29
N LYS A 40 4.49 -15.77 -0.78
CA LYS A 40 5.34 -15.38 -1.91
C LYS A 40 4.63 -14.39 -2.82
N ILE A 41 3.34 -14.60 -3.06
CA ILE A 41 2.51 -13.75 -3.90
C ILE A 41 2.36 -12.35 -3.28
N SER A 42 2.20 -12.25 -1.97
CA SER A 42 2.06 -10.96 -1.26
C SER A 42 3.25 -10.03 -1.49
N LYS A 43 4.47 -10.57 -1.62
CA LYS A 43 5.70 -9.80 -1.94
C LYS A 43 5.66 -9.17 -3.34
N LEU A 44 4.87 -9.73 -4.24
CA LEU A 44 4.70 -9.22 -5.59
C LEU A 44 3.61 -8.16 -5.69
N LEU A 45 2.74 -8.05 -4.69
CA LEU A 45 1.67 -7.05 -4.68
C LEU A 45 2.24 -5.64 -4.58
N ARG A 46 1.54 -4.72 -5.22
CA ARG A 46 1.81 -3.29 -5.23
C ARG A 46 0.51 -2.55 -4.94
N PHE A 47 0.63 -1.50 -4.15
CA PHE A 47 -0.51 -0.69 -3.71
C PHE A 47 -0.12 0.79 -3.78
N ALA A 48 -1.08 1.63 -4.15
CA ALA A 48 -0.93 3.07 -3.95
C ALA A 48 -1.13 3.39 -2.45
N THR A 49 -0.53 4.49 -2.01
CA THR A 49 -0.64 4.98 -0.64
C THR A 49 -0.88 6.48 -0.62
N THR A 50 -1.19 6.98 0.56
CA THR A 50 -1.35 8.42 0.81
C THR A 50 -0.06 9.22 0.69
N LYS A 51 1.11 8.57 0.63
CA LYS A 51 2.43 9.21 0.48
C LYS A 51 3.10 8.92 -0.86
N SER A 52 2.52 8.03 -1.68
CA SER A 52 3.17 7.55 -2.91
C SER A 52 2.88 8.40 -4.15
N ASP A 53 2.13 9.50 -4.02
CA ASP A 53 1.71 10.37 -5.13
C ASP A 53 1.02 9.61 -6.29
N GLY A 54 0.37 8.48 -5.97
CA GLY A 54 -0.30 7.63 -6.95
C GLY A 54 0.60 6.60 -7.63
N LYS A 55 1.88 6.55 -7.29
CA LYS A 55 2.76 5.43 -7.62
C LYS A 55 2.42 4.24 -6.74
N GLU A 56 2.52 3.03 -7.27
CA GLU A 56 2.33 1.83 -6.46
C GLU A 56 3.66 1.42 -5.82
N ILE A 57 3.64 1.08 -4.54
CA ILE A 57 4.79 0.58 -3.76
C ILE A 57 4.55 -0.85 -3.31
N SER A 58 5.61 -1.59 -2.99
CA SER A 58 5.49 -2.91 -2.36
C SER A 58 5.12 -2.81 -0.89
N LEU A 59 4.64 -3.92 -0.32
CA LEU A 59 4.44 -4.01 1.12
C LEU A 59 5.75 -3.88 1.90
N ASP A 60 6.87 -4.36 1.37
CA ASP A 60 8.19 -4.15 1.98
C ASP A 60 8.55 -2.65 2.06
N GLN A 61 8.31 -1.89 0.99
CA GLN A 61 8.52 -0.43 1.00
C GLN A 61 7.59 0.27 1.99
N TYR A 62 6.37 -0.22 2.18
CA TYR A 62 5.50 0.28 3.24
C TYR A 62 6.10 0.02 4.62
N LEU A 63 6.61 -1.20 4.88
CA LEU A 63 7.25 -1.54 6.16
C LEU A 63 8.44 -0.64 6.45
N ASP A 64 9.28 -0.35 5.45
CA ASP A 64 10.44 0.55 5.58
C ASP A 64 10.04 1.99 5.92
N ASN A 65 8.82 2.40 5.52
CA ASN A 65 8.27 3.73 5.79
C ASN A 65 7.43 3.81 7.09
N MET A 66 7.28 2.70 7.83
CA MET A 66 6.52 2.68 9.06
C MET A 66 7.18 3.53 10.15
N LYS A 67 6.35 4.17 10.99
CA LYS A 67 6.84 4.83 12.21
C LYS A 67 7.30 3.78 13.24
N ASP A 68 8.24 4.13 14.11
CA ASP A 68 8.86 3.21 15.09
C ASP A 68 7.85 2.50 15.99
N ASN A 69 6.74 3.17 16.37
CA ASN A 69 5.68 2.60 17.22
C ASN A 69 4.46 2.10 16.42
N GLN A 70 4.60 1.89 15.11
CA GLN A 70 3.50 1.41 14.28
C GLN A 70 3.42 -0.11 14.31
N GLU A 71 2.33 -0.66 14.86
CA GLU A 71 2.13 -2.12 14.94
C GLU A 71 1.35 -2.72 13.77
N SER A 72 0.64 -1.89 13.00
CA SER A 72 -0.28 -2.34 11.96
C SER A 72 -0.04 -1.64 10.62
N ILE A 73 -0.38 -2.34 9.54
CA ILE A 73 -0.49 -1.76 8.20
C ILE A 73 -1.91 -1.20 8.05
N TYR A 74 -2.01 0.10 7.85
CA TYR A 74 -3.30 0.77 7.73
C TYR A 74 -3.75 0.85 6.28
N TYR A 75 -5.03 0.60 6.04
CA TYR A 75 -5.61 0.67 4.70
C TYR A 75 -7.00 1.29 4.69
N MET A 76 -7.44 1.75 3.52
CA MET A 76 -8.84 2.14 3.24
C MET A 76 -9.23 1.69 1.85
N ALA A 77 -10.47 1.27 1.70
CA ALA A 77 -11.04 0.82 0.44
C ALA A 77 -12.11 1.79 -0.05
N GLY A 78 -12.16 2.04 -1.36
CA GLY A 78 -13.13 2.96 -1.94
C GLY A 78 -13.08 2.98 -3.46
N GLU A 79 -14.02 3.70 -4.07
CA GLU A 79 -14.20 3.69 -5.53
C GLU A 79 -13.08 4.40 -6.29
N SER A 80 -12.45 5.42 -5.68
CA SER A 80 -11.35 6.16 -6.29
C SER A 80 -10.45 6.81 -5.24
N LYS A 81 -9.22 7.12 -5.65
CA LYS A 81 -8.25 7.86 -4.82
C LYS A 81 -8.80 9.23 -4.36
N GLU A 82 -9.51 9.95 -5.22
CA GLU A 82 -10.07 11.27 -4.89
C GLU A 82 -11.15 11.22 -3.79
N VAL A 83 -11.98 10.17 -3.79
CA VAL A 83 -12.99 9.95 -2.75
C VAL A 83 -12.30 9.61 -1.43
N LEU A 84 -11.31 8.73 -1.53
CA LEU A 84 -10.48 8.26 -0.44
C LEU A 84 -9.74 9.41 0.26
N GLU A 85 -9.11 10.32 -0.47
CA GLU A 85 -8.37 11.48 0.08
C GLU A 85 -9.25 12.46 0.87
N LYS A 86 -10.55 12.53 0.55
CA LYS A 86 -11.52 13.41 1.24
C LYS A 86 -12.11 12.77 2.50
N SER A 87 -11.74 11.52 2.80
CA SER A 87 -12.29 10.77 3.94
C SER A 87 -11.92 11.42 5.28
N PRO A 88 -12.89 11.69 6.18
CA PRO A 88 -12.60 12.19 7.52
C PRO A 88 -11.68 11.27 8.32
N SER A 89 -11.80 9.96 8.12
CA SER A 89 -10.95 8.94 8.76
C SER A 89 -9.47 9.13 8.47
N LEU A 90 -9.11 9.70 7.31
CA LEU A 90 -7.72 9.86 6.91
C LEU A 90 -7.01 11.00 7.64
N GLN A 91 -7.75 12.02 8.10
CA GLN A 91 -7.17 13.26 8.63
C GLN A 91 -6.25 13.02 9.84
N ILE A 92 -6.63 12.10 10.74
CA ILE A 92 -5.81 11.80 11.92
C ILE A 92 -4.51 11.09 11.56
N PHE A 93 -4.53 10.20 10.57
CA PHE A 93 -3.34 9.49 10.08
C PHE A 93 -2.38 10.45 9.37
N GLN A 94 -2.91 11.34 8.54
CA GLN A 94 -2.12 12.40 7.91
C GLN A 94 -1.45 13.31 8.94
N LYS A 95 -2.20 13.76 9.95
CA LYS A 95 -1.65 14.57 11.05
C LYS A 95 -0.56 13.84 11.82
N LYS A 96 -0.74 12.54 12.08
CA LYS A 96 0.26 11.70 12.74
C LYS A 96 1.33 11.19 11.77
N GLY A 97 1.35 11.61 10.51
CA GLY A 97 2.33 11.18 9.50
C GLY A 97 2.35 9.66 9.24
N ILE A 98 1.26 8.95 9.54
CA ILE A 98 1.11 7.51 9.32
C ILE A 98 0.66 7.28 7.87
N GLU A 99 1.37 6.40 7.17
CA GLU A 99 1.05 6.04 5.79
C GLU A 99 -0.14 5.09 5.72
N VAL A 100 -1.06 5.28 4.77
CA VAL A 100 -2.25 4.44 4.60
C VAL A 100 -2.30 3.92 3.16
N LEU A 101 -2.50 2.61 3.00
CA LEU A 101 -2.74 1.98 1.70
C LEU A 101 -4.11 2.41 1.14
N THR A 102 -4.15 2.81 -0.12
CA THR A 102 -5.39 3.17 -0.82
C THR A 102 -5.79 2.04 -1.76
N LEU A 103 -6.84 1.31 -1.39
CA LEU A 103 -7.34 0.17 -2.14
C LEU A 103 -8.50 0.62 -3.02
N THR A 104 -8.27 0.65 -4.33
CA THR A 104 -9.29 1.11 -5.30
C THR A 104 -9.78 0.00 -6.22
N ASP A 105 -9.12 -1.16 -6.23
CA ASP A 105 -9.60 -2.34 -6.94
C ASP A 105 -10.49 -3.19 -6.02
N HIS A 106 -11.59 -3.71 -6.54
CA HIS A 106 -12.49 -4.58 -5.79
C HIS A 106 -11.81 -5.83 -5.22
N LEU A 107 -10.78 -6.35 -5.90
CA LEU A 107 -10.02 -7.52 -5.45
C LEU A 107 -9.05 -7.22 -4.30
N ASP A 108 -8.69 -5.95 -4.08
CA ASP A 108 -7.70 -5.56 -3.08
C ASP A 108 -8.15 -5.92 -1.67
N GLU A 109 -9.40 -5.55 -1.34
CA GLU A 109 -9.92 -5.76 0.01
C GLU A 109 -10.01 -7.25 0.34
N SER A 110 -10.51 -8.07 -0.60
CA SER A 110 -10.59 -9.52 -0.39
C SER A 110 -9.21 -10.17 -0.29
N CYS A 111 -8.21 -9.75 -1.09
CA CYS A 111 -6.85 -10.26 -0.96
C CYS A 111 -6.23 -9.89 0.39
N ILE A 112 -6.34 -8.63 0.82
CA ILE A 112 -5.76 -8.18 2.10
C ILE A 112 -6.45 -8.86 3.30
N GLN A 113 -7.78 -8.99 3.26
CA GLN A 113 -8.52 -9.71 4.31
C GLN A 113 -8.10 -11.17 4.42
N LYS A 114 -7.81 -11.83 3.28
CA LYS A 114 -7.34 -13.22 3.25
C LYS A 114 -5.87 -13.36 3.65
N LEU A 115 -5.05 -12.35 3.37
CA LEU A 115 -3.65 -12.27 3.79
C LEU A 115 -3.49 -12.14 5.30
N ALA A 116 -4.43 -11.43 5.96
CA ALA A 116 -4.51 -11.21 7.42
C ALA A 116 -3.35 -10.39 8.02
N ASP A 117 -2.11 -10.74 7.73
CA ASP A 117 -0.89 -10.03 8.15
C ASP A 117 0.23 -10.14 7.11
N TYR A 118 1.20 -9.24 7.19
CA TYR A 118 2.40 -9.24 6.35
C TYR A 118 3.62 -9.01 7.23
N GLU A 119 4.56 -9.97 7.23
CA GLU A 119 5.77 -9.96 8.06
C GLU A 119 5.44 -9.66 9.55
N GLY A 120 4.33 -10.22 10.05
CA GLY A 120 3.87 -10.06 11.44
C GLY A 120 3.06 -8.80 11.72
N LYS A 121 2.88 -7.90 10.74
CA LYS A 121 2.06 -6.68 10.87
C LYS A 121 0.65 -6.92 10.33
N LYS A 122 -0.36 -6.71 11.17
CA LYS A 122 -1.77 -6.91 10.80
C LYS A 122 -2.30 -5.79 9.90
N PHE A 123 -3.22 -6.13 9.01
CA PHE A 123 -3.95 -5.12 8.23
C PHE A 123 -5.14 -4.57 9.00
N VAL A 124 -5.22 -3.25 9.12
CA VAL A 124 -6.30 -2.55 9.84
C VAL A 124 -6.94 -1.52 8.92
N SER A 125 -8.25 -1.67 8.70
CA SER A 125 -9.03 -0.68 7.95
C SER A 125 -9.22 0.58 8.78
N ILE A 126 -8.89 1.74 8.21
CA ILE A 126 -9.06 3.03 8.86
C ILE A 126 -10.53 3.53 8.84
N GLN A 127 -11.41 2.81 8.15
CA GLN A 127 -12.83 3.13 8.03
C GLN A 127 -13.68 2.46 9.12
N LYS A 128 -13.09 1.60 9.97
CA LYS A 128 -13.77 0.96 11.10
C LYS A 128 -13.83 1.90 12.30
N ALA A 129 -14.90 1.84 13.09
CA ALA A 129 -15.13 2.76 14.19
C ALA A 129 -14.14 2.61 15.37
N ASP A 130 -13.55 1.44 15.57
CA ASP A 130 -12.79 1.08 16.77
C ASP A 130 -11.26 1.18 16.63
N ILE A 131 -10.75 2.03 15.73
CA ILE A 131 -9.30 2.12 15.53
C ILE A 131 -8.67 2.87 16.71
N LYS A 132 -7.89 2.13 17.50
CA LYS A 132 -6.98 2.70 18.48
C LYS A 132 -5.67 3.00 17.79
N LEU A 133 -5.40 4.28 17.57
CA LEU A 133 -4.05 4.73 17.21
C LEU A 133 -3.26 4.82 18.50
N GLU A 134 -2.21 4.02 18.62
CA GLU A 134 -1.29 4.13 19.74
C GLU A 134 -0.64 5.51 19.69
N GLU A 135 -0.57 6.16 20.85
CA GLU A 135 0.01 7.49 20.98
C GLU A 135 1.49 7.40 20.61
N THR A 136 1.86 8.09 19.52
CA THR A 136 3.26 8.28 19.14
C THR A 136 3.81 9.43 19.98
N GLU A 137 5.07 9.35 20.38
CA GLU A 137 5.71 10.24 21.36
C GLU A 137 5.75 11.75 20.97
N GLU A 138 5.18 12.14 19.83
CA GLU A 138 5.06 13.54 19.37
C GLU A 138 3.93 14.33 20.06
N GLU A 139 3.17 13.74 20.99
CA GLU A 139 2.09 14.42 21.74
C GLU A 139 2.48 14.89 23.17
N ASN A 140 3.78 14.98 23.50
CA ASN A 140 4.27 15.60 24.75
C ASN A 140 5.10 16.88 24.52
#